data_AF-A0A359MWK5-F1
#
_entry.id   AF-A0A359MWK5-F1
#
_cell.length_a   1.000
_cell.length_b   1.000
_cell.length_c   1.000
_cell.angle_alpha   90.00
_cell.angle_beta   90.00
_cell.angle_gamma   90.00
#
_symmetry.space_group_name_H-M   'P 1'
#
loop_
_entity.id
_entity.type
_entity.pdbx_description
1 polymer ?
#
loop_
_entity_poly.entity_id
_entity_poly.type
_entity_poly.pdbx_seq_one_letter_code
_entity_poly.pdbx_strand_id
1 'polypeptide(L)'
;GIIENYYDIKAALANKGHTFYSATDTEALVHLIEEHHKTESFEDAFIHALNDVVGTYGVVAISSKEPNKIMAARLGSPMILGIVGEGEYIVASDVAAIMKHTREVIYLNDGEVCMLTDTGYEIKDLKAQAVKYKIEQVDWDISQAQKQGYKHFMLKEIHEQSHTIMNALRGRLKQEEGLAHMRGFIEQADRLKEAKRVIIVAMGTALYAGQVGEYMIEEYAGIPVEVESAAEFRYRKPVIDATTVVIAISQSGETADLIAAVREAKLKGALVIGLVNVVGSTIAREVDAGAYCHAGPEIGVASTKAFMAQLTMLALVTLFLGRQRGMSVVMGQRIAKELLELPEKVKTIFAQEQHIATLAKNYSAYHDFFFLGRKYNYPIAYEGALKLKEISYLHAEGYGAGDLKHGPIALIEENFPSIIIAPQDSVYEKVVSNLQEVKARSGRVLAITTEGDTRVSEIADDVVYIPKTLEMLTPLLAIVPLQLFAYYIADTLGRDIDQPRNLAKSVTVE
;
A
#
# COMPACT_ATOMS: atom_id res chain seq x y z
N GLY A 1 16.20 8.91 1.10
CA GLY A 1 17.05 8.83 -0.09
C GLY A 1 18.24 7.95 0.17
N ILE A 2 18.96 7.60 -0.90
CA ILE A 2 20.25 6.90 -0.93
C ILE A 2 21.13 7.61 -1.95
N ILE A 3 22.35 7.99 -1.55
CA ILE A 3 23.40 8.48 -2.45
C ILE A 3 24.23 7.27 -2.92
N GLU A 4 24.02 6.83 -4.14
CA GLU A 4 24.59 5.59 -4.69
C GLU A 4 26.10 5.69 -4.92
N ASN A 5 26.60 6.86 -5.34
CA ASN A 5 28.02 7.10 -5.59
C ASN A 5 28.79 7.59 -4.35
N TYR A 6 28.26 7.38 -3.14
CA TYR A 6 28.88 7.89 -1.91
C TYR A 6 30.28 7.35 -1.66
N TYR A 7 30.59 6.13 -2.08
CA TYR A 7 31.92 5.53 -1.92
C TYR A 7 32.99 6.35 -2.65
N ASP A 8 32.73 6.73 -3.90
CA ASP A 8 33.65 7.53 -4.71
C ASP A 8 33.81 8.94 -4.15
N ILE A 9 32.70 9.55 -3.70
CA ILE A 9 32.67 10.87 -3.06
C ILE A 9 33.52 10.85 -1.77
N LYS A 10 33.30 9.87 -0.89
CA LYS A 10 34.07 9.74 0.37
C LYS A 10 35.56 9.57 0.08
N ALA A 11 35.93 8.75 -0.89
CA ALA A 11 37.33 8.55 -1.26
C ALA A 11 37.98 9.84 -1.78
N ALA A 12 37.29 10.59 -2.65
CA ALA A 12 37.77 11.87 -3.17
C ALA A 12 37.93 12.93 -2.07
N LEU A 13 36.96 13.04 -1.15
CA LEU A 13 37.00 14.01 -0.04
C LEU A 13 38.02 13.63 1.03
N ALA A 14 38.22 12.34 1.31
CA ALA A 14 39.27 11.88 2.22
C ALA A 14 40.67 12.28 1.72
N ASN A 15 40.92 12.19 0.40
CA ASN A 15 42.16 12.67 -0.21
C ASN A 15 42.34 14.19 -0.10
N LYS A 16 41.25 14.94 0.06
CA LYS A 16 41.24 16.39 0.31
C LYS A 16 41.29 16.75 1.80
N GLY A 17 41.42 15.76 2.69
CA GLY A 17 41.59 15.95 4.13
C GLY A 17 40.31 15.94 4.96
N HIS A 18 39.16 15.53 4.38
CA HIS A 18 37.93 15.33 5.16
C HIS A 18 38.00 14.05 5.99
N THR A 19 37.47 14.09 7.21
CA THR A 19 37.37 12.94 8.12
C THR A 19 35.90 12.59 8.33
N PHE A 20 35.55 11.34 8.04
CA PHE A 20 34.18 10.81 8.21
C PHE A 20 34.05 10.07 9.55
N TYR A 21 32.91 10.25 10.21
CA TYR A 21 32.60 9.69 11.52
C TYR A 21 31.46 8.66 11.48
N SER A 22 30.75 8.54 10.36
CA SER A 22 29.66 7.60 10.16
C SER A 22 29.87 6.72 8.92
N ALA A 23 29.18 5.58 8.93
CA ALA A 23 29.06 4.73 7.75
C ALA A 23 27.99 5.21 6.76
N THR A 24 27.26 6.30 7.07
CA THR A 24 26.13 6.75 6.24
C THR A 24 26.61 7.40 4.95
N ASP A 25 25.85 7.21 3.89
CA ASP A 25 25.94 7.91 2.61
C ASP A 25 25.60 9.40 2.77
N THR A 26 24.64 9.75 3.64
CA THR A 26 24.27 11.13 3.96
C THR A 26 25.46 12.00 4.38
N GLU A 27 26.39 11.48 5.18
CA GLU A 27 27.58 12.23 5.61
C GLU A 27 28.50 12.59 4.42
N ALA A 28 28.52 11.76 3.37
CA ALA A 28 29.26 12.07 2.14
C ALA A 28 28.74 13.35 1.49
N LEU A 29 27.41 13.50 1.42
CA LEU A 29 26.77 14.70 0.87
C LEU A 29 27.09 15.95 1.71
N VAL A 30 27.07 15.83 3.04
CA VAL A 30 27.40 16.96 3.93
C VAL A 30 28.82 17.49 3.68
N HIS A 31 29.81 16.60 3.60
CA HIS A 31 31.18 17.01 3.32
C HIS A 31 31.39 17.49 1.88
N LEU A 32 30.60 17.00 0.92
CA LEU A 32 30.63 17.48 -0.46
C LEU A 32 30.11 18.92 -0.55
N ILE A 33 29.02 19.24 0.14
CA ILE A 33 28.50 20.61 0.28
C ILE A 33 29.55 21.49 0.98
N GLU A 34 30.17 21.00 2.05
CA GLU A 34 31.24 21.71 2.77
C GLU A 34 32.43 22.06 1.85
N GLU A 35 32.85 21.12 1.01
CA GLU A 35 33.96 21.29 0.07
C GLU A 35 33.67 22.39 -0.96
N HIS A 36 32.49 22.39 -1.59
CA HIS A 36 32.08 23.44 -2.53
C HIS A 36 31.91 24.80 -1.81
N HIS A 37 31.38 24.80 -0.59
CA HIS A 37 31.16 26.02 0.21
C HIS A 37 32.46 26.68 0.73
N LYS A 38 33.64 26.10 0.45
CA LYS A 38 34.92 26.79 0.69
C LYS A 38 35.11 27.98 -0.26
N THR A 39 34.53 27.93 -1.45
CA THR A 39 34.71 28.94 -2.52
C THR A 39 33.42 29.60 -2.98
N GLU A 40 32.28 29.01 -2.67
CA GLU A 40 30.96 29.39 -3.20
C GLU A 40 29.97 29.76 -2.10
N SER A 41 28.86 30.41 -2.47
CA SER A 41 27.74 30.65 -1.55
C SER A 41 27.13 29.32 -1.06
N PHE A 42 26.43 29.31 0.07
CA PHE A 42 25.81 28.07 0.55
C PHE A 42 24.78 27.50 -0.44
N GLU A 43 24.06 28.37 -1.14
CA GLU A 43 23.10 27.99 -2.17
C GLU A 43 23.78 27.30 -3.36
N ASP A 44 24.82 27.94 -3.91
CA ASP A 44 25.55 27.40 -5.06
C ASP A 44 26.25 26.09 -4.71
N ALA A 45 26.90 26.04 -3.55
CA ALA A 45 27.59 24.84 -3.06
C ALA A 45 26.63 23.66 -2.87
N PHE A 46 25.41 23.94 -2.39
CA PHE A 46 24.37 22.95 -2.26
C PHE A 46 23.91 22.44 -3.64
N ILE A 47 23.63 23.33 -4.60
CA ILE A 47 23.21 22.95 -5.95
C ILE A 47 24.32 22.17 -6.68
N HIS A 48 25.58 22.58 -6.59
CA HIS A 48 26.70 21.87 -7.22
C HIS A 48 26.94 20.50 -6.59
N ALA A 49 26.89 20.38 -5.27
CA ALA A 49 26.97 19.08 -4.60
C ALA A 49 25.86 18.13 -5.10
N LEU A 50 24.64 18.64 -5.30
CA LEU A 50 23.53 17.84 -5.82
C LEU A 50 23.68 17.44 -7.29
N ASN A 51 24.45 18.19 -8.09
CA ASN A 51 24.78 17.79 -9.47
C ASN A 51 25.85 16.69 -9.53
N ASP A 52 26.66 16.54 -8.47
CA ASP A 52 27.74 15.54 -8.37
C ASP A 52 27.27 14.18 -7.80
N VAL A 53 26.08 14.13 -7.18
CA VAL A 53 25.52 12.90 -6.61
C VAL A 53 24.68 12.10 -7.60
N VAL A 54 24.71 10.78 -7.43
CA VAL A 54 23.85 9.82 -8.13
C VAL A 54 22.97 9.13 -7.09
N GLY A 55 21.69 8.95 -7.40
CA GLY A 55 20.73 8.23 -6.55
C GLY A 55 19.46 9.04 -6.31
N THR A 56 18.86 8.86 -5.13
CA THR A 56 17.63 9.57 -4.73
C THR A 56 17.83 10.32 -3.42
N TYR A 57 17.24 11.50 -3.29
CA TYR A 57 17.30 12.28 -2.07
C TYR A 57 16.06 13.13 -1.85
N GLY A 58 15.77 13.36 -0.57
CA GLY A 58 14.91 14.41 -0.08
C GLY A 58 15.67 15.01 1.08
N VAL A 59 16.39 16.10 0.83
CA VAL A 59 17.39 16.63 1.76
C VAL A 59 17.03 18.04 2.17
N VAL A 60 17.28 18.34 3.45
CA VAL A 60 17.25 19.69 4.00
C VAL A 60 18.61 19.97 4.62
N ALA A 61 19.22 21.09 4.25
CA ALA A 61 20.53 21.51 4.72
C ALA A 61 20.47 22.91 5.33
N ILE A 62 21.24 23.10 6.39
CA ILE A 62 21.46 24.39 7.05
C ILE A 62 22.96 24.61 7.21
N SER A 63 23.39 25.87 7.18
CA SER A 63 24.77 26.26 7.42
C SER A 63 24.85 27.17 8.63
N SER A 64 25.75 26.87 9.58
CA SER A 64 26.02 27.75 10.72
C SER A 64 26.64 29.09 10.32
N LYS A 65 27.19 29.19 9.10
CA LYS A 65 27.72 30.44 8.53
C LYS A 65 26.62 31.31 7.93
N GLU A 66 25.51 30.70 7.49
CA GLU A 66 24.34 31.37 6.91
C GLU A 66 23.06 30.90 7.62
N PRO A 67 22.89 31.18 8.93
CA PRO A 67 21.86 30.56 9.78
C PRO A 67 20.43 30.95 9.41
N ASN A 68 20.25 32.01 8.62
CA ASN A 68 18.94 32.49 8.17
C ASN A 68 18.47 31.81 6.86
N LYS A 69 19.20 30.78 6.39
CA LYS A 69 18.86 30.04 5.18
C LYS A 69 18.65 28.56 5.46
N ILE A 70 17.59 28.02 4.87
CA ILE A 70 17.34 26.58 4.80
C ILE A 70 17.27 26.22 3.32
N MET A 71 18.09 25.25 2.92
CA MET A 71 18.05 24.67 1.58
C MET A 71 17.32 23.35 1.64
N ALA A 72 16.36 23.13 0.74
CA ALA A 72 15.67 21.86 0.58
C ALA A 72 15.74 21.42 -0.87
N ALA A 73 15.90 20.13 -1.13
CA ALA A 73 15.89 19.61 -2.50
C ALA A 73 15.27 18.24 -2.59
N ARG A 74 14.77 17.93 -3.78
CA ARG A 74 14.14 16.67 -4.12
C ARG A 74 14.76 16.05 -5.37
N LEU A 75 15.00 14.74 -5.29
CA LEU A 75 15.20 13.85 -6.43
C LEU A 75 14.70 12.46 -6.02
N GLY A 76 13.50 12.08 -6.47
CA GLY A 76 12.91 10.77 -6.17
C GLY A 76 12.23 10.67 -4.80
N SER A 77 12.85 11.12 -3.70
CA SER A 77 12.18 11.13 -2.38
C SER A 77 11.28 12.35 -2.20
N PRO A 78 10.06 12.23 -1.65
CA PRO A 78 9.12 13.34 -1.51
C PRO A 78 9.67 14.53 -0.70
N MET A 79 9.33 15.74 -1.13
CA MET A 79 9.62 16.97 -0.41
C MET A 79 8.50 17.99 -0.62
N ILE A 80 8.02 18.56 0.48
CA ILE A 80 6.86 19.45 0.52
C ILE A 80 7.23 20.70 1.31
N LEU A 81 6.89 21.86 0.76
CA LEU A 81 6.95 23.15 1.42
C LEU A 81 5.55 23.56 1.88
N GLY A 82 5.37 23.74 3.19
CA GLY A 82 4.18 24.32 3.81
C GLY A 82 4.34 25.81 4.05
N ILE A 83 3.29 26.57 3.72
CA ILE A 83 3.21 28.02 3.91
C ILE A 83 2.30 28.31 5.10
N VAL A 84 2.85 28.70 6.26
CA VAL A 84 2.05 28.93 7.49
C VAL A 84 1.45 30.33 7.53
N GLY A 85 2.19 31.31 7.01
CA GLY A 85 1.80 32.71 6.95
C GLY A 85 2.93 33.57 6.39
N GLU A 86 2.88 34.88 6.61
CA GLU A 86 3.98 35.77 6.22
C GLU A 86 5.24 35.48 7.05
N GLY A 87 6.29 34.98 6.40
CA GLY A 87 7.61 34.73 7.00
C GLY A 87 7.76 33.40 7.75
N GLU A 88 6.75 32.52 7.78
CA GLU A 88 6.83 31.19 8.40
C GLU A 88 6.58 30.07 7.39
N TYR A 89 7.59 29.21 7.25
CA TYR A 89 7.62 28.11 6.29
C TYR A 89 8.07 26.81 6.95
N ILE A 90 7.50 25.68 6.53
CA ILE A 90 7.84 24.35 7.03
C ILE A 90 8.19 23.45 5.86
N VAL A 91 9.30 22.73 5.94
CA VAL A 91 9.63 21.69 4.96
C VAL A 91 9.48 20.32 5.61
N ALA A 92 8.80 19.41 4.92
CA ALA A 92 8.69 18.03 5.36
C ALA A 92 8.64 17.06 4.18
N SER A 93 8.90 15.79 4.46
CA SER A 93 8.72 14.69 3.51
C SER A 93 7.26 14.25 3.37
N ASP A 94 6.39 14.61 4.32
CA ASP A 94 4.99 14.22 4.34
C ASP A 94 4.11 15.41 4.79
N VAL A 95 2.99 15.58 4.11
CA VAL A 95 1.98 16.59 4.41
C VAL A 95 1.50 16.48 5.86
N ALA A 96 1.34 15.26 6.41
CA ALA A 96 0.81 15.02 7.75
C ALA A 96 1.63 15.73 8.85
N ALA A 97 2.94 15.92 8.64
CA ALA A 97 3.81 16.64 9.56
C ALA A 97 3.52 18.15 9.59
N ILE A 98 3.00 18.69 8.48
CA ILE A 98 2.76 20.13 8.26
C ILE A 98 1.32 20.51 8.65
N MET A 99 0.38 19.58 8.57
CA MET A 99 -1.07 19.86 8.66
C MET A 99 -1.52 20.58 9.93
N LYS A 100 -0.80 20.46 11.04
CA LYS A 100 -1.11 21.18 12.28
C LYS A 100 -0.88 22.69 12.17
N HIS A 101 -0.06 23.11 11.22
CA HIS A 101 0.38 24.48 11.05
C HIS A 101 -0.29 25.14 9.84
N THR A 102 -0.42 24.41 8.73
CA THR A 102 -1.04 24.96 7.52
C THR A 102 -1.73 23.92 6.65
N ARG A 103 -2.60 24.40 5.76
CA ARG A 103 -3.27 23.67 4.68
C ARG A 103 -2.67 24.02 3.30
N GLU A 104 -1.83 25.05 3.21
CA GLU A 104 -1.22 25.52 1.97
C GLU A 104 0.15 24.88 1.78
N VAL A 105 0.29 24.11 0.70
CA VAL A 105 1.51 23.36 0.40
C VAL A 105 1.95 23.54 -1.05
N ILE A 106 3.25 23.42 -1.28
CA ILE A 106 3.89 23.29 -2.59
C ILE A 106 4.64 21.97 -2.60
N TYR A 107 4.34 21.11 -3.57
CA TYR A 107 5.08 19.88 -3.81
C TYR A 107 6.26 20.18 -4.73
N LEU A 108 7.49 19.93 -4.26
CA LEU A 108 8.67 20.02 -5.13
C LEU A 108 8.63 18.90 -6.16
N ASN A 109 9.12 19.17 -7.37
CA ASN A 109 9.40 18.17 -8.40
C ASN A 109 10.83 17.63 -8.28
N ASP A 110 11.10 16.54 -9.00
CA ASP A 110 12.45 15.99 -9.10
C ASP A 110 13.39 17.00 -9.78
N GLY A 111 14.53 17.25 -9.14
CA GLY A 111 15.52 18.24 -9.58
C GLY A 111 15.19 19.69 -9.16
N GLU A 112 14.16 19.91 -8.34
CA GLU A 112 13.88 21.22 -7.77
C GLU A 112 14.56 21.41 -6.40
N VAL A 113 15.01 22.65 -6.19
CA VAL A 113 15.68 23.15 -4.99
C VAL A 113 14.88 24.34 -4.48
N CYS A 114 14.52 24.30 -3.20
CA CYS A 114 13.86 25.39 -2.51
C CYS A 114 14.83 26.04 -1.51
N MET A 115 15.05 27.34 -1.67
CA MET A 115 15.72 28.18 -0.67
C MET A 115 14.66 28.89 0.17
N LEU A 116 14.83 28.85 1.49
CA LEU A 116 13.96 29.47 2.46
C LEU A 116 14.72 30.48 3.30
N THR A 117 14.10 31.62 3.55
CA THR A 117 14.59 32.70 4.42
C THR A 117 13.46 33.21 5.30
N ASP A 118 13.79 34.07 6.27
CA ASP A 118 12.82 34.82 7.07
C ASP A 118 11.95 35.80 6.24
N THR A 119 12.41 36.16 5.05
CA THR A 119 11.70 37.08 4.15
C THR A 119 10.88 36.41 3.06
N GLY A 120 11.07 35.11 2.82
CA GLY A 120 10.42 34.43 1.70
C GLY A 120 11.09 33.13 1.28
N TYR A 121 10.60 32.57 0.18
CA TYR A 121 11.13 31.36 -0.44
C TYR A 121 11.32 31.54 -1.94
N GLU A 122 12.31 30.85 -2.49
CA GLU A 122 12.55 30.76 -3.93
C GLU A 122 12.70 29.29 -4.31
N ILE A 123 12.16 28.90 -5.47
CA ILE A 123 12.30 27.54 -6.00
C ILE A 123 13.00 27.61 -7.34
N LYS A 124 14.08 26.87 -7.49
CA LYS A 124 14.93 26.77 -8.68
C LYS A 124 15.11 25.32 -9.11
N ASP A 125 15.56 25.11 -10.34
CA ASP A 125 16.08 23.82 -10.77
C ASP A 125 17.58 23.66 -10.41
N LEU A 126 18.15 22.48 -10.66
CA LEU A 126 19.58 22.20 -10.49
C LEU A 126 20.51 23.03 -11.40
N LYS A 127 19.97 23.83 -12.33
CA LYS A 127 20.71 24.81 -13.16
C LYS A 127 20.56 26.24 -12.62
N ALA A 128 20.05 26.39 -11.39
CA ALA A 128 19.76 27.65 -10.72
C ALA A 128 18.75 28.55 -11.46
N GLN A 129 17.84 27.96 -12.25
CA GLN A 129 16.78 28.70 -12.93
C GLN A 129 15.48 28.66 -12.13
N ALA A 130 14.81 29.80 -11.99
CA ALA A 130 13.53 29.86 -11.28
C ALA A 130 12.47 28.98 -11.94
N VAL A 131 11.77 28.19 -11.14
CA VAL A 131 10.69 27.29 -11.61
C VAL A 131 9.32 27.83 -11.24
N LYS A 132 8.31 27.45 -12.03
CA LYS A 132 6.91 27.74 -11.72
C LYS A 132 6.35 26.64 -10.82
N TYR A 133 5.65 27.04 -9.78
CA TYR A 133 4.97 26.15 -8.85
C TYR A 133 3.53 26.59 -8.62
N LYS A 134 2.75 25.73 -7.99
CA LYS A 134 1.36 25.99 -7.61
C LYS A 134 1.19 25.71 -6.12
N ILE A 135 0.55 26.64 -5.42
CA ILE A 135 0.09 26.42 -4.05
C ILE A 135 -1.17 25.58 -4.11
N GLU A 136 -1.17 24.47 -3.39
CA GLU A 136 -2.29 23.55 -3.26
C GLU A 136 -2.85 23.61 -1.84
N GLN A 137 -4.18 23.52 -1.74
CA GLN A 137 -4.90 23.43 -0.47
C GLN A 137 -5.18 21.96 -0.17
N VAL A 138 -4.76 21.49 1.00
CA VAL A 138 -4.93 20.08 1.38
C VAL A 138 -6.29 19.87 2.07
N ASP A 139 -7.15 19.06 1.45
CA ASP A 139 -8.55 18.87 1.84
C ASP A 139 -8.81 17.89 3.01
N TRP A 140 -7.78 17.30 3.63
CA TRP A 140 -7.95 16.37 4.77
C TRP A 140 -7.89 17.05 6.16
N ASP A 141 -8.61 16.47 7.14
CA ASP A 141 -8.67 16.96 8.52
C ASP A 141 -7.69 16.21 9.44
N ILE A 142 -6.96 16.94 10.28
CA ILE A 142 -6.00 16.43 11.28
C ILE A 142 -6.68 15.43 12.23
N SER A 143 -7.98 15.60 12.51
CA SER A 143 -8.75 14.68 13.35
C SER A 143 -8.67 13.21 12.88
N GLN A 144 -8.48 12.99 11.57
CA GLN A 144 -8.34 11.65 10.98
C GLN A 144 -6.99 10.99 11.30
N ALA A 145 -5.97 11.77 11.63
CA ALA A 145 -4.62 11.33 12.00
C ALA A 145 -4.43 11.18 13.53
N GLN A 146 -5.52 11.12 14.30
CA GLN A 146 -5.50 10.86 15.74
C GLN A 146 -6.03 9.46 16.06
N LYS A 147 -5.66 8.90 17.22
CA LYS A 147 -6.12 7.56 17.65
C LYS A 147 -7.60 7.48 18.03
N GLN A 148 -8.28 8.62 18.23
CA GLN A 148 -9.73 8.70 18.50
C GLN A 148 -10.24 7.72 19.60
N GLY A 149 -9.45 7.53 20.66
CA GLY A 149 -9.81 6.65 21.79
C GLY A 149 -9.36 5.19 21.64
N TYR A 150 -8.85 4.77 20.48
CA TYR A 150 -8.25 3.45 20.31
C TYR A 150 -6.82 3.40 20.88
N LYS A 151 -6.38 2.20 21.30
CA LYS A 151 -5.03 1.96 21.84
C LYS A 151 -3.92 2.20 20.79
N HIS A 152 -4.18 1.77 19.56
CA HIS A 152 -3.25 1.80 18.43
C HIS A 152 -3.93 2.38 17.19
N PHE A 153 -3.15 3.01 16.31
CA PHE A 153 -3.64 3.45 14.99
C PHE A 153 -4.13 2.26 14.18
N MET A 154 -3.42 1.14 14.19
CA MET A 154 -3.84 -0.06 13.44
C MET A 154 -5.25 -0.53 13.85
N LEU A 155 -5.57 -0.55 15.15
CA LEU A 155 -6.91 -0.94 15.62
C LEU A 155 -7.98 0.05 15.15
N LYS A 156 -7.72 1.35 15.28
CA LYS A 156 -8.61 2.40 14.74
C LYS A 156 -8.84 2.18 13.25
N GLU A 157 -7.79 1.94 12.49
CA GLU A 157 -7.85 1.82 11.03
C GLU A 157 -8.60 0.57 10.58
N ILE A 158 -8.48 -0.55 11.31
CA ILE A 158 -9.33 -1.74 11.11
C ILE A 158 -10.80 -1.36 11.32
N HIS A 159 -11.13 -0.67 12.41
CA HIS A 159 -12.51 -0.24 12.71
C HIS A 159 -13.07 0.79 11.72
N GLU A 160 -12.21 1.55 11.04
CA GLU A 160 -12.59 2.50 9.99
C GLU A 160 -12.94 1.82 8.65
N GLN A 161 -12.73 0.51 8.49
CA GLN A 161 -12.89 -0.17 7.20
C GLN A 161 -14.32 -0.11 6.65
N SER A 162 -15.34 -0.18 7.50
CA SER A 162 -16.74 -0.03 7.07
C SER A 162 -16.96 1.32 6.37
N HIS A 163 -16.47 2.41 6.97
CA HIS A 163 -16.54 3.75 6.38
C HIS A 163 -15.60 3.90 5.16
N THR A 164 -14.45 3.21 5.17
CA THR A 164 -13.50 3.21 4.07
C THR A 164 -14.12 2.63 2.79
N ILE A 165 -14.85 1.52 2.88
CA ILE A 165 -15.60 0.96 1.76
C ILE A 165 -16.63 1.99 1.25
N MET A 166 -17.40 2.61 2.16
CA MET A 166 -18.39 3.63 1.77
C MET A 166 -17.75 4.80 1.01
N ASN A 167 -16.59 5.28 1.47
CA ASN A 167 -15.86 6.36 0.80
C ASN A 167 -15.34 5.94 -0.57
N ALA A 168 -14.79 4.72 -0.68
CA ALA A 168 -14.30 4.19 -1.95
C ALA A 168 -15.42 4.03 -2.99
N LEU A 169 -16.65 3.74 -2.56
CA LEU A 169 -17.84 3.61 -3.42
C LEU A 169 -18.54 4.95 -3.74
N ARG A 170 -18.38 5.97 -2.88
CA ARG A 170 -19.15 7.22 -2.97
C ARG A 170 -18.98 7.89 -4.33
N GLY A 171 -20.11 8.15 -5.00
CA GLY A 171 -20.15 8.80 -6.31
C GLY A 171 -19.62 7.94 -7.48
N ARG A 172 -19.25 6.67 -7.23
CA ARG A 172 -18.61 5.78 -8.22
C ARG A 172 -19.45 4.57 -8.59
N LEU A 173 -20.65 4.46 -8.05
CA LEU A 173 -21.53 3.34 -8.30
C LEU A 173 -22.89 3.84 -8.77
N LYS A 174 -23.33 3.33 -9.91
CA LYS A 174 -24.69 3.50 -10.41
C LYS A 174 -25.42 2.17 -10.28
N GLN A 175 -25.99 1.95 -9.11
CA GLN A 175 -26.59 0.67 -8.73
C GLN A 175 -27.65 0.20 -9.74
N GLU A 176 -28.61 1.06 -10.10
CA GLU A 176 -29.70 0.72 -11.02
C GLU A 176 -29.21 0.38 -12.44
N GLU A 177 -28.11 0.99 -12.89
CA GLU A 177 -27.52 0.71 -14.20
C GLU A 177 -26.54 -0.48 -14.15
N GLY A 178 -26.16 -0.92 -12.94
CA GLY A 178 -25.12 -1.92 -12.72
C GLY A 178 -23.77 -1.47 -13.27
N LEU A 179 -23.41 -0.19 -13.11
CA LEU A 179 -22.18 0.40 -13.66
C LEU A 179 -21.32 1.01 -12.55
N ALA A 180 -20.00 0.91 -12.70
CA ALA A 180 -19.05 1.74 -11.98
C ALA A 180 -18.77 3.03 -12.78
N HIS A 181 -18.64 4.15 -12.07
CA HIS A 181 -18.39 5.47 -12.64
C HIS A 181 -17.10 6.05 -12.05
N MET A 182 -15.97 5.77 -12.68
CA MET A 182 -14.67 6.32 -12.29
C MET A 182 -14.14 7.16 -13.45
N ARG A 183 -14.07 8.48 -13.26
CA ARG A 183 -13.74 9.43 -14.33
C ARG A 183 -12.47 9.06 -15.10
N GLY A 184 -11.37 8.76 -14.40
CA GLY A 184 -10.11 8.37 -15.06
C GLY A 184 -10.24 7.11 -15.92
N PHE A 185 -11.09 6.15 -15.53
CA PHE A 185 -11.37 4.97 -16.35
C PHE A 185 -12.28 5.29 -17.54
N ILE A 186 -13.28 6.15 -17.34
CA ILE A 186 -14.20 6.58 -18.41
C ILE A 186 -13.44 7.33 -19.51
N GLU A 187 -12.50 8.20 -19.14
CA GLU A 187 -11.65 8.94 -20.09
C GLU A 187 -10.77 8.03 -20.94
N GLN A 188 -10.49 6.80 -20.47
CA GLN A 188 -9.70 5.78 -21.17
C GLN A 188 -10.55 4.59 -21.65
N ALA A 189 -11.88 4.73 -21.69
CA ALA A 189 -12.80 3.61 -21.94
C ALA A 189 -12.53 2.87 -23.24
N ASP A 190 -12.19 3.58 -24.33
CA ASP A 190 -11.90 2.96 -25.62
C ASP A 190 -10.64 2.10 -25.56
N ARG A 191 -9.55 2.60 -24.98
CA ARG A 191 -8.31 1.83 -24.78
C ARG A 191 -8.51 0.63 -23.85
N LEU A 192 -9.30 0.80 -22.78
CA LEU A 192 -9.62 -0.28 -21.84
C LEU A 192 -10.47 -1.38 -22.47
N LYS A 193 -11.39 -1.00 -23.37
CA LYS A 193 -12.20 -1.95 -24.14
C LYS A 193 -11.39 -2.75 -25.15
N GLU A 194 -10.34 -2.15 -25.73
CA GLU A 194 -9.44 -2.81 -26.70
C GLU A 194 -8.28 -3.56 -26.04
N ALA A 195 -8.06 -3.38 -24.73
CA ALA A 195 -6.98 -4.02 -24.00
C ALA A 195 -6.98 -5.55 -24.21
N LYS A 196 -5.82 -6.10 -24.53
CA LYS A 196 -5.65 -7.56 -24.72
C LYS A 196 -5.20 -8.27 -23.46
N ARG A 197 -4.63 -7.52 -22.51
CA ARG A 197 -4.20 -8.02 -21.20
C ARG A 197 -4.08 -6.87 -20.21
N VAL A 198 -4.14 -7.21 -18.94
CA VAL A 198 -3.86 -6.32 -17.82
C VAL A 198 -2.64 -6.85 -17.07
N ILE A 199 -1.74 -5.96 -16.68
CA ILE A 199 -0.66 -6.29 -15.74
C ILE A 199 -0.86 -5.41 -14.50
N ILE A 200 -1.10 -6.02 -13.35
CA ILE A 200 -1.16 -5.31 -12.07
C ILE A 200 0.24 -5.32 -11.46
N VAL A 201 0.79 -4.14 -11.17
CA VAL A 201 2.10 -4.00 -10.55
C VAL A 201 1.94 -3.35 -9.19
N ALA A 202 2.49 -3.99 -8.16
CA ALA A 202 2.38 -3.56 -6.77
C ALA A 202 3.46 -4.20 -5.90
N MET A 203 3.44 -3.92 -4.60
CA MET A 203 4.36 -4.51 -3.61
C MET A 203 3.65 -4.82 -2.29
N GLY A 204 4.13 -5.84 -1.58
CA GLY A 204 3.63 -6.22 -0.25
C GLY A 204 2.11 -6.44 -0.24
N THR A 205 1.42 -5.88 0.75
CA THR A 205 -0.04 -5.94 0.88
C THR A 205 -0.80 -5.53 -0.40
N ALA A 206 -0.32 -4.53 -1.15
CA ALA A 206 -0.97 -4.11 -2.40
C ALA A 206 -0.83 -5.15 -3.53
N LEU A 207 0.22 -5.98 -3.50
CA LEU A 207 0.40 -7.10 -4.42
C LEU A 207 -0.68 -8.17 -4.20
N TYR A 208 -0.97 -8.51 -2.94
CA TYR A 208 -2.05 -9.44 -2.61
C TYR A 208 -3.42 -8.90 -3.00
N ALA A 209 -3.64 -7.58 -2.96
CA ALA A 209 -4.86 -6.98 -3.46
C ALA A 209 -4.96 -7.19 -4.98
N GLY A 210 -3.86 -6.93 -5.71
CA GLY A 210 -3.75 -7.20 -7.13
C GLY A 210 -4.07 -8.65 -7.50
N GLN A 211 -3.55 -9.61 -6.74
CA GLN A 211 -3.86 -11.04 -6.95
C GLN A 211 -5.33 -11.38 -6.72
N VAL A 212 -6.02 -10.71 -5.80
CA VAL A 212 -7.49 -10.84 -5.71
C VAL A 212 -8.15 -10.25 -6.95
N GLY A 213 -7.68 -9.08 -7.39
CA GLY A 213 -8.14 -8.38 -8.59
C GLY A 213 -7.97 -9.20 -9.88
N GLU A 214 -6.91 -10.00 -9.98
CA GLU A 214 -6.69 -10.96 -11.06
C GLU A 214 -7.88 -11.90 -11.23
N TYR A 215 -8.23 -12.66 -10.19
CA TYR A 215 -9.41 -13.55 -10.22
C TYR A 215 -10.69 -12.79 -10.59
N MET A 216 -10.90 -11.59 -10.05
CA MET A 216 -12.10 -10.79 -10.31
C MET A 216 -12.18 -10.36 -11.78
N ILE A 217 -11.11 -9.78 -12.32
CA ILE A 217 -11.09 -9.23 -13.67
C ILE A 217 -11.14 -10.36 -14.71
N GLU A 218 -10.40 -11.46 -14.50
CA GLU A 218 -10.45 -12.60 -15.41
C GLU A 218 -11.85 -13.22 -15.48
N GLU A 219 -12.47 -13.49 -14.32
CA GLU A 219 -13.78 -14.16 -14.26
C GLU A 219 -14.91 -13.30 -14.87
N TYR A 220 -14.87 -11.98 -14.68
CA TYR A 220 -15.99 -11.11 -15.03
C TYR A 220 -15.76 -10.22 -16.26
N ALA A 221 -14.52 -9.97 -16.66
CA ALA A 221 -14.19 -9.20 -17.87
C ALA A 221 -13.54 -10.06 -18.97
N GLY A 222 -13.12 -11.29 -18.68
CA GLY A 222 -12.56 -12.20 -19.70
C GLY A 222 -11.27 -11.68 -20.33
N ILE A 223 -10.47 -10.92 -19.57
CA ILE A 223 -9.17 -10.39 -19.99
C ILE A 223 -8.10 -11.11 -19.19
N PRO A 224 -7.02 -11.64 -19.81
CA PRO A 224 -5.87 -12.16 -19.07
C PRO A 224 -5.27 -11.10 -18.15
N VAL A 225 -4.99 -11.48 -16.90
CA VAL A 225 -4.37 -10.59 -15.91
C VAL A 225 -3.10 -11.26 -15.38
N GLU A 226 -2.02 -10.48 -15.31
CA GLU A 226 -0.78 -10.88 -14.62
C GLU A 226 -0.58 -9.96 -13.42
N VAL A 227 -0.07 -10.49 -12.31
CA VAL A 227 0.23 -9.69 -11.11
C VAL A 227 1.69 -9.84 -10.74
N GLU A 228 2.39 -8.71 -10.66
CA GLU A 228 3.85 -8.71 -10.52
C GLU A 228 4.34 -7.78 -9.43
N SER A 229 5.37 -8.26 -8.73
CA SER A 229 6.16 -7.43 -7.82
C SER A 229 6.87 -6.34 -8.62
N ALA A 230 6.69 -5.08 -8.22
CA ALA A 230 7.36 -3.95 -8.87
C ALA A 230 8.90 -4.09 -8.87
N ALA A 231 9.45 -4.63 -7.78
CA ALA A 231 10.88 -4.89 -7.64
C ALA A 231 11.40 -5.85 -8.72
N GLU A 232 10.63 -6.88 -9.08
CA GLU A 232 11.05 -7.82 -10.14
C GLU A 232 10.73 -7.28 -11.54
N PHE A 233 9.62 -6.56 -11.69
CA PHE A 233 9.14 -6.04 -12.96
C PHE A 233 10.16 -5.13 -13.64
N ARG A 234 10.81 -4.23 -12.90
CA ARG A 234 11.79 -3.27 -13.43
C ARG A 234 13.12 -3.90 -13.85
N TYR A 235 13.44 -5.07 -13.30
CA TYR A 235 14.73 -5.74 -13.51
C TYR A 235 14.68 -6.88 -14.52
N ARG A 236 13.48 -7.30 -14.91
CA ARG A 236 13.29 -8.16 -16.09
C ARG A 236 13.09 -7.31 -17.34
N LYS A 237 13.04 -7.94 -18.51
CA LYS A 237 12.61 -7.27 -19.76
C LYS A 237 11.11 -7.57 -19.95
N PRO A 238 10.18 -6.82 -19.32
CA PRO A 238 8.77 -7.11 -19.45
C PRO A 238 8.35 -6.88 -20.91
N VAL A 239 7.65 -7.88 -21.45
CA VAL A 239 7.05 -7.82 -22.78
C VAL A 239 5.81 -6.97 -22.65
N ILE A 240 5.81 -5.74 -23.15
CA ILE A 240 4.73 -4.74 -23.02
C ILE A 240 4.54 -4.05 -24.36
N ASP A 241 3.29 -3.72 -24.71
CA ASP A 241 2.94 -2.98 -25.92
C ASP A 241 1.73 -2.06 -25.69
N ALA A 242 1.31 -1.35 -26.73
CA ALA A 242 0.19 -0.42 -26.69
C ALA A 242 -1.18 -1.05 -26.40
N THR A 243 -1.30 -2.38 -26.50
CA THR A 243 -2.53 -3.13 -26.17
C THR A 243 -2.56 -3.62 -24.72
N THR A 244 -1.51 -3.33 -23.97
CA THR A 244 -1.34 -3.70 -22.56
C THR A 244 -1.78 -2.56 -21.67
N VAL A 245 -2.60 -2.88 -20.66
CA VAL A 245 -2.95 -1.95 -19.58
C VAL A 245 -2.13 -2.34 -18.35
N VAL A 246 -1.42 -1.39 -17.77
CA VAL A 246 -0.72 -1.57 -16.50
C VAL A 246 -1.50 -0.86 -15.40
N ILE A 247 -1.87 -1.57 -14.34
CA ILE A 247 -2.52 -0.99 -13.16
C ILE A 247 -1.51 -0.97 -12.02
N ALA A 248 -1.07 0.23 -11.62
CA ALA A 248 -0.18 0.43 -10.49
C ALA A 248 -1.00 0.65 -9.20
N ILE A 249 -0.80 -0.19 -8.17
CA ILE A 249 -1.53 -0.09 -6.91
C ILE A 249 -0.57 0.34 -5.78
N SER A 250 -0.87 1.46 -5.12
CA SER A 250 -0.05 1.96 -4.01
C SER A 250 -0.87 2.67 -2.96
N GLN A 251 -0.55 2.47 -1.68
CA GLN A 251 -1.10 3.29 -0.62
C GLN A 251 -0.47 4.70 -0.66
N SER A 252 0.85 4.79 -0.60
CA SER A 252 1.56 6.08 -0.52
C SER A 252 1.66 6.79 -1.86
N GLY A 253 1.70 6.05 -2.98
CA GLY A 253 2.02 6.61 -4.29
C GLY A 253 3.50 7.01 -4.44
N GLU A 254 4.35 6.61 -3.49
CA GLU A 254 5.76 7.01 -3.37
C GLU A 254 6.73 5.81 -3.31
N THR A 255 6.23 4.59 -3.57
CA THR A 255 7.06 3.38 -3.56
C THR A 255 8.03 3.39 -4.75
N ALA A 256 9.33 3.43 -4.47
CA ALA A 256 10.38 3.68 -5.48
C ALA A 256 10.35 2.69 -6.65
N ASP A 257 10.34 1.39 -6.38
CA ASP A 257 10.28 0.35 -7.42
C ASP A 257 9.02 0.45 -8.28
N LEU A 258 7.90 0.85 -7.68
CA LEU A 258 6.64 1.00 -8.40
C LEU A 258 6.64 2.24 -9.30
N ILE A 259 7.26 3.35 -8.86
CA ILE A 259 7.49 4.53 -9.71
C ILE A 259 8.36 4.13 -10.91
N ALA A 260 9.44 3.37 -10.69
CA ALA A 260 10.29 2.89 -11.77
C ALA A 260 9.51 1.99 -12.76
N ALA A 261 8.70 1.06 -12.25
CA ALA A 261 7.86 0.20 -13.08
C ALA A 261 6.80 0.99 -13.90
N VAL A 262 6.18 2.02 -13.30
CA VAL A 262 5.25 2.93 -13.99
C VAL A 262 5.95 3.65 -15.14
N ARG A 263 7.13 4.23 -14.89
CA ARG A 263 7.93 4.92 -15.91
C ARG A 263 8.32 3.96 -17.04
N GLU A 264 8.76 2.75 -16.73
CA GLU A 264 9.11 1.74 -17.75
C GLU A 264 7.91 1.33 -18.60
N ALA A 265 6.75 1.05 -17.98
CA ALA A 265 5.53 0.67 -18.69
C ALA A 265 5.10 1.77 -19.68
N LYS A 266 5.17 3.05 -19.26
CA LYS A 266 4.89 4.20 -20.11
C LYS A 266 5.87 4.32 -21.27
N LEU A 267 7.17 4.16 -21.02
CA LEU A 267 8.21 4.18 -22.07
C LEU A 267 7.97 3.11 -23.13
N LYS A 268 7.38 1.97 -22.76
CA LYS A 268 7.00 0.87 -23.67
C LYS A 268 5.62 1.03 -24.32
N GLY A 269 4.91 2.14 -24.03
CA GLY A 269 3.66 2.51 -24.69
C GLY A 269 2.39 1.92 -24.09
N ALA A 270 2.45 1.23 -22.93
CA ALA A 270 1.25 0.76 -22.25
C ALA A 270 0.35 1.93 -21.80
N LEU A 271 -0.94 1.65 -21.63
CA LEU A 271 -1.80 2.53 -20.83
C LEU A 271 -1.50 2.27 -19.35
N VAL A 272 -1.09 3.28 -18.60
CA VAL A 272 -0.80 3.12 -17.17
C VAL A 272 -1.86 3.81 -16.32
N ILE A 273 -2.52 3.03 -15.45
CA ILE A 273 -3.57 3.48 -14.55
C ILE A 273 -3.14 3.36 -13.09
N GLY A 274 -3.28 4.42 -12.30
CA GLY A 274 -2.98 4.42 -10.87
C GLY A 274 -4.21 4.16 -9.99
N LEU A 275 -4.12 3.20 -9.07
CA LEU A 275 -5.02 3.05 -7.92
C LEU A 275 -4.25 3.46 -6.66
N VAL A 276 -4.39 4.74 -6.29
CA VAL A 276 -3.54 5.40 -5.28
C VAL A 276 -4.36 6.02 -4.16
N ASN A 277 -3.87 6.05 -2.92
CA ASN A 277 -4.62 6.67 -1.83
C ASN A 277 -4.25 8.16 -1.61
N VAL A 278 -2.98 8.51 -1.77
CA VAL A 278 -2.46 9.88 -1.54
C VAL A 278 -2.61 10.75 -2.78
N VAL A 279 -3.34 11.86 -2.62
CA VAL A 279 -3.54 12.89 -3.66
C VAL A 279 -2.22 13.61 -3.92
N GLY A 280 -1.91 13.86 -5.20
CA GLY A 280 -0.70 14.59 -5.60
C GLY A 280 0.60 13.77 -5.50
N SER A 281 0.53 12.51 -5.07
CA SER A 281 1.69 11.61 -5.03
C SER A 281 2.37 11.45 -6.39
N THR A 282 3.63 11.04 -6.40
CA THR A 282 4.44 10.86 -7.61
C THR A 282 3.74 9.94 -8.61
N ILE A 283 3.27 8.76 -8.18
CA ILE A 283 2.52 7.87 -9.06
C ILE A 283 1.23 8.54 -9.57
N ALA A 284 0.49 9.26 -8.73
CA ALA A 284 -0.75 9.94 -9.16
C ALA A 284 -0.51 10.96 -10.28
N ARG A 285 0.66 11.61 -10.29
CA ARG A 285 1.05 12.60 -11.31
C ARG A 285 1.62 11.97 -12.58
N GLU A 286 2.25 10.80 -12.47
CA GLU A 286 2.94 10.16 -13.59
C GLU A 286 2.09 9.20 -14.41
N VAL A 287 1.01 8.63 -13.85
CA VAL A 287 0.09 7.73 -14.59
C VAL A 287 -0.72 8.47 -15.66
N ASP A 288 -1.25 7.75 -16.65
CA ASP A 288 -2.09 8.34 -17.72
C ASP A 288 -3.51 8.64 -17.22
N ALA A 289 -4.00 7.82 -16.30
CA ALA A 289 -5.29 7.98 -15.64
C ALA A 289 -5.26 7.27 -14.28
N GLY A 290 -6.31 7.42 -13.48
CA GLY A 290 -6.36 6.74 -12.19
C GLY A 290 -7.64 6.96 -11.42
N ALA A 291 -7.71 6.34 -10.25
CA ALA A 291 -8.74 6.58 -9.26
C ALA A 291 -8.14 6.56 -7.86
N TYR A 292 -8.57 7.51 -7.03
CA TYR A 292 -8.13 7.58 -5.65
C TYR A 292 -8.90 6.59 -4.76
N CYS A 293 -8.20 5.84 -3.91
CA CYS A 293 -8.84 4.85 -3.03
C CYS A 293 -9.76 5.50 -1.97
N HIS A 294 -9.45 6.72 -1.53
CA HIS A 294 -10.18 7.44 -0.47
C HIS A 294 -10.31 6.68 0.87
N ALA A 295 -9.25 5.95 1.25
CA ALA A 295 -9.15 5.33 2.58
C ALA A 295 -8.86 6.36 3.70
N GLY A 296 -8.50 7.60 3.33
CA GLY A 296 -7.98 8.60 4.27
C GLY A 296 -6.54 8.29 4.71
N PRO A 297 -5.97 9.07 5.65
CA PRO A 297 -4.62 8.84 6.17
C PRO A 297 -4.52 7.49 6.86
N GLU A 298 -3.52 6.69 6.53
CA GLU A 298 -3.20 5.44 7.23
C GLU A 298 -1.83 5.60 7.88
N ILE A 299 -1.79 5.62 9.20
CA ILE A 299 -0.64 5.93 10.04
C ILE A 299 0.07 4.65 10.50
N GLY A 300 -0.69 3.60 10.86
CA GLY A 300 -0.10 2.32 11.27
C GLY A 300 0.75 1.73 10.13
N VAL A 301 1.96 1.25 10.42
CA VAL A 301 2.87 0.73 9.38
C VAL A 301 2.22 -0.40 8.58
N ALA A 302 1.68 -1.40 9.28
CA ALA A 302 0.94 -2.50 8.66
C ALA A 302 -0.35 -1.98 8.01
N SER A 303 -0.47 -2.14 6.68
CA SER A 303 -1.65 -1.66 5.96
C SER A 303 -2.90 -2.46 6.32
N THR A 304 -4.03 -1.76 6.48
CA THR A 304 -5.32 -2.35 6.86
C THR A 304 -6.45 -1.78 5.99
N LYS A 305 -6.86 -0.54 6.22
CA LYS A 305 -7.94 0.12 5.48
C LYS A 305 -7.54 0.49 4.05
N ALA A 306 -6.27 0.73 3.78
CA ALA A 306 -5.83 0.93 2.40
C ALA A 306 -5.96 -0.36 1.58
N PHE A 307 -5.65 -1.53 2.14
CA PHE A 307 -5.92 -2.82 1.51
C PHE A 307 -7.42 -3.02 1.25
N MET A 308 -8.28 -2.71 2.24
CA MET A 308 -9.73 -2.77 2.07
C MET A 308 -10.23 -1.87 0.93
N ALA A 309 -9.72 -0.65 0.85
CA ALA A 309 -10.04 0.28 -0.23
C ALA A 309 -9.54 -0.23 -1.58
N GLN A 310 -8.33 -0.78 -1.67
CA GLN A 310 -7.78 -1.36 -2.90
C GLN A 310 -8.64 -2.53 -3.41
N LEU A 311 -9.06 -3.45 -2.54
CA LEU A 311 -9.99 -4.52 -2.91
C LEU A 311 -11.33 -3.96 -3.42
N THR A 312 -11.84 -2.92 -2.76
CA THR A 312 -13.09 -2.24 -3.17
C THR A 312 -12.93 -1.59 -4.56
N MET A 313 -11.79 -0.93 -4.80
CA MET A 313 -11.47 -0.32 -6.08
C MET A 313 -11.31 -1.38 -7.18
N LEU A 314 -10.67 -2.50 -6.91
CA LEU A 314 -10.53 -3.61 -7.87
C LEU A 314 -11.89 -4.24 -8.22
N ALA A 315 -12.81 -4.32 -7.26
CA ALA A 315 -14.19 -4.73 -7.53
C ALA A 315 -14.92 -3.72 -8.44
N LEU A 316 -14.70 -2.41 -8.25
CA LEU A 316 -15.23 -1.37 -9.16
C LEU A 316 -14.60 -1.43 -10.56
N VAL A 317 -13.28 -1.68 -10.65
CA VAL A 317 -12.58 -1.90 -11.92
C VAL A 317 -13.15 -3.11 -12.64
N THR A 318 -13.38 -4.20 -11.91
CA THR A 318 -14.00 -5.42 -12.44
C THR A 318 -15.41 -5.14 -12.97
N LEU A 319 -16.24 -4.42 -12.20
CA LEU A 319 -17.58 -4.03 -12.64
C LEU A 319 -17.52 -3.15 -13.90
N PHE A 320 -16.59 -2.19 -13.96
CA PHE A 320 -16.40 -1.32 -15.12
C PHE A 320 -16.01 -2.13 -16.37
N LEU A 321 -14.93 -2.92 -16.30
CA LEU A 321 -14.41 -3.70 -17.41
C LEU A 321 -15.40 -4.80 -17.85
N GLY A 322 -16.00 -5.50 -16.90
CA GLY A 322 -16.97 -6.54 -17.17
C GLY A 322 -18.17 -6.03 -17.96
N ARG A 323 -18.71 -4.86 -17.59
CA ARG A 323 -19.84 -4.25 -18.31
C ARG A 323 -19.49 -3.79 -19.72
N GLN A 324 -18.23 -3.50 -20.00
CA GLN A 324 -17.73 -3.25 -21.36
C GLN A 324 -17.53 -4.52 -22.18
N ARG A 325 -17.46 -5.68 -21.52
CA ARG A 325 -17.07 -6.97 -22.12
C ARG A 325 -18.10 -8.08 -21.97
N GLY A 326 -19.38 -7.69 -21.85
CA GLY A 326 -20.50 -8.62 -21.95
C GLY A 326 -21.08 -9.14 -20.64
N MET A 327 -20.60 -8.67 -19.47
CA MET A 327 -21.31 -8.85 -18.20
C MET A 327 -22.74 -8.30 -18.34
N SER A 328 -23.76 -9.04 -17.91
CA SER A 328 -25.14 -8.58 -18.00
C SER A 328 -25.45 -7.44 -17.02
N VAL A 329 -26.47 -6.64 -17.32
CA VAL A 329 -26.96 -5.57 -16.40
C VAL A 329 -27.36 -6.18 -15.05
N VAL A 330 -28.06 -7.33 -15.07
CA VAL A 330 -28.50 -8.03 -13.85
C VAL A 330 -27.33 -8.43 -12.96
N MET A 331 -26.25 -8.94 -13.55
CA MET A 331 -25.04 -9.27 -12.79
C MET A 331 -24.38 -7.99 -12.24
N GLY A 332 -24.28 -6.94 -13.06
CA GLY A 332 -23.73 -5.66 -12.62
C GLY A 332 -24.52 -5.04 -11.45
N GLN A 333 -25.86 -5.07 -11.51
CA GLN A 333 -26.75 -4.62 -10.44
C GLN A 333 -26.55 -5.46 -9.17
N ARG A 334 -26.38 -6.77 -9.31
CA ARG A 334 -26.13 -7.67 -8.17
C ARG A 334 -24.80 -7.36 -7.50
N ILE A 335 -23.71 -7.19 -8.26
CA ILE A 335 -22.40 -6.79 -7.72
C ILE A 335 -22.51 -5.42 -7.04
N ALA A 336 -23.14 -4.44 -7.69
CA ALA A 336 -23.31 -3.11 -7.14
C ALA A 336 -24.10 -3.12 -5.82
N LYS A 337 -25.20 -3.87 -5.76
CA LYS A 337 -25.99 -4.04 -4.54
C LYS A 337 -25.14 -4.64 -3.41
N GLU A 338 -24.42 -5.72 -3.68
CA GLU A 338 -23.62 -6.42 -2.67
C GLU A 338 -22.46 -5.57 -2.17
N LEU A 339 -21.81 -4.78 -3.04
CA LEU A 339 -20.81 -3.78 -2.65
C LEU A 339 -21.37 -2.74 -1.66
N LEU A 340 -22.61 -2.26 -1.87
CA LEU A 340 -23.25 -1.30 -0.97
C LEU A 340 -23.65 -1.91 0.39
N GLU A 341 -23.82 -3.23 0.47
CA GLU A 341 -24.14 -3.95 1.71
C GLU A 341 -22.89 -4.32 2.52
N LEU A 342 -21.70 -4.35 1.90
CA LEU A 342 -20.44 -4.71 2.57
C LEU A 342 -20.14 -3.89 3.84
N PRO A 343 -20.34 -2.56 3.90
CA PRO A 343 -20.09 -1.79 5.11
C PRO A 343 -20.83 -2.33 6.35
N GLU A 344 -22.09 -2.73 6.19
CA GLU A 344 -22.87 -3.32 7.28
C GLU A 344 -22.42 -4.75 7.60
N LYS A 345 -22.06 -5.55 6.58
CA LYS A 345 -21.49 -6.89 6.79
C LYS A 345 -20.16 -6.85 7.55
N VAL A 346 -19.33 -5.82 7.36
CA VAL A 346 -18.11 -5.62 8.14
C VAL A 346 -18.43 -5.32 9.61
N LYS A 347 -19.49 -4.53 9.89
CA LYS A 347 -19.91 -4.24 11.27
C LYS A 347 -20.37 -5.47 12.03
N THR A 348 -21.01 -6.45 11.37
CA THR A 348 -21.41 -7.70 12.04
C THR A 348 -20.19 -8.55 12.43
N ILE A 349 -19.07 -8.46 11.69
CA ILE A 349 -17.80 -9.09 12.08
C ILE A 349 -17.22 -8.42 13.33
N PHE A 350 -17.29 -7.09 13.44
CA PHE A 350 -16.85 -6.39 14.66
C PHE A 350 -17.65 -6.79 15.91
N ALA A 351 -18.89 -7.26 15.78
CA ALA A 351 -19.63 -7.81 16.91
C ALA A 351 -18.99 -9.09 17.49
N GLN A 352 -18.10 -9.76 16.74
CA GLN A 352 -17.32 -10.92 17.18
C GLN A 352 -15.92 -10.57 17.70
N GLU A 353 -15.58 -9.28 17.83
CA GLU A 353 -14.23 -8.83 18.20
C GLU A 353 -13.73 -9.43 19.52
N GLN A 354 -14.57 -9.49 20.55
CA GLN A 354 -14.19 -10.07 21.85
C GLN A 354 -13.91 -11.58 21.76
N HIS A 355 -14.63 -12.30 20.90
CA HIS A 355 -14.39 -13.71 20.61
C HIS A 355 -13.05 -13.88 19.89
N ILE A 356 -12.80 -13.07 18.85
CA ILE A 356 -11.53 -13.05 18.11
C ILE A 356 -10.35 -12.72 19.03
N ALA A 357 -10.51 -11.76 19.96
CA ALA A 357 -9.48 -11.41 20.94
C ALA A 357 -9.16 -12.58 21.90
N THR A 358 -10.18 -13.33 22.31
CA THR A 358 -10.01 -14.51 23.17
C THR A 358 -9.26 -15.61 22.41
N LEU A 359 -9.64 -15.87 21.16
CA LEU A 359 -8.93 -16.80 20.29
C LEU A 359 -7.47 -16.37 20.09
N ALA A 360 -7.23 -15.12 19.72
CA ALA A 360 -5.88 -14.57 19.54
C ALA A 360 -5.00 -14.78 20.79
N LYS A 361 -5.54 -14.54 21.99
CA LYS A 361 -4.83 -14.82 23.25
C LYS A 361 -4.51 -16.31 23.44
N ASN A 362 -5.40 -17.21 23.06
CA ASN A 362 -5.14 -18.65 23.15
C ASN A 362 -4.08 -19.10 22.15
N TYR A 363 -4.04 -18.48 20.98
CA TYR A 363 -3.10 -18.80 19.92
C TYR A 363 -1.75 -18.07 20.06
N SER A 364 -1.63 -17.05 20.90
CA SER A 364 -0.37 -16.29 21.06
C SER A 364 0.79 -17.10 21.65
N ALA A 365 0.52 -18.33 22.13
CA ALA A 365 1.54 -19.25 22.62
C ALA A 365 2.26 -20.02 21.50
N TYR A 366 1.70 -20.05 20.28
CA TYR A 366 2.32 -20.72 19.14
C TYR A 366 3.32 -19.79 18.45
N HIS A 367 4.33 -20.39 17.81
CA HIS A 367 5.39 -19.64 17.11
C HIS A 367 5.26 -19.68 15.59
N ASP A 368 4.63 -20.73 15.06
CA ASP A 368 4.55 -21.00 13.63
C ASP A 368 3.09 -21.19 13.22
N PHE A 369 2.69 -20.57 12.10
CA PHE A 369 1.31 -20.55 11.63
C PHE A 369 1.23 -20.79 10.14
N PHE A 370 0.29 -21.64 9.73
CA PHE A 370 -0.17 -21.65 8.35
C PHE A 370 -1.41 -20.79 8.20
N PHE A 371 -1.50 -20.07 7.08
CA PHE A 371 -2.71 -19.45 6.59
C PHE A 371 -3.05 -20.12 5.26
N LEU A 372 -4.24 -20.69 5.14
CA LEU A 372 -4.65 -21.48 3.99
C LEU A 372 -5.90 -20.88 3.36
N GLY A 373 -5.85 -20.67 2.05
CA GLY A 373 -6.96 -20.15 1.27
C GLY A 373 -7.01 -20.75 -0.12
N ARG A 374 -8.11 -20.52 -0.85
CA ARG A 374 -8.27 -21.00 -2.21
C ARG A 374 -9.01 -19.97 -3.06
N LYS A 375 -8.70 -19.93 -4.36
CA LYS A 375 -9.31 -19.01 -5.34
C LYS A 375 -9.20 -17.56 -4.86
N TYR A 376 -10.31 -16.81 -4.75
CA TYR A 376 -10.32 -15.43 -4.26
C TYR A 376 -9.69 -15.25 -2.88
N ASN A 377 -9.73 -16.28 -2.03
CA ASN A 377 -9.16 -16.24 -0.68
C ASN A 377 -7.72 -16.78 -0.62
N TYR A 378 -7.15 -17.24 -1.74
CA TYR A 378 -5.74 -17.62 -1.83
C TYR A 378 -4.82 -16.44 -1.46
N PRO A 379 -4.95 -15.24 -2.07
CA PRO A 379 -4.11 -14.11 -1.68
C PRO A 379 -4.41 -13.59 -0.26
N ILE A 380 -5.63 -13.79 0.23
CA ILE A 380 -6.02 -13.38 1.59
C ILE A 380 -5.30 -14.21 2.66
N ALA A 381 -4.98 -15.47 2.37
CA ALA A 381 -4.13 -16.28 3.24
C ALA A 381 -2.73 -15.67 3.37
N TYR A 382 -2.12 -15.22 2.27
CA TYR A 382 -0.83 -14.55 2.30
C TYR A 382 -0.87 -13.20 3.02
N GLU A 383 -1.91 -12.40 2.79
CA GLU A 383 -2.08 -11.14 3.50
C GLU A 383 -2.26 -11.36 5.02
N GLY A 384 -3.08 -12.33 5.42
CA GLY A 384 -3.24 -12.69 6.84
C GLY A 384 -1.93 -13.11 7.50
N ALA A 385 -1.15 -13.96 6.82
CA ALA A 385 0.19 -14.35 7.27
C ALA A 385 1.15 -13.16 7.31
N LEU A 386 1.11 -12.26 6.33
CA LEU A 386 1.94 -11.04 6.31
C LEU A 386 1.61 -10.16 7.52
N LYS A 387 0.33 -9.89 7.80
CA LYS A 387 -0.07 -9.10 8.98
C LYS A 387 0.45 -9.72 10.27
N LEU A 388 0.28 -11.03 10.46
CA LEU A 388 0.77 -11.68 11.66
C LEU A 388 2.29 -11.53 11.79
N LYS A 389 3.05 -11.76 10.70
CA LYS A 389 4.52 -11.58 10.68
C LYS A 389 4.95 -10.16 11.04
N GLU A 390 4.34 -9.16 10.40
CA GLU A 390 4.74 -7.75 10.52
C GLU A 390 4.64 -7.24 11.95
N ILE A 391 3.53 -7.53 12.64
CA ILE A 391 3.23 -6.90 13.93
C ILE A 391 3.48 -7.79 15.15
N SER A 392 3.46 -9.12 14.99
CA SER A 392 3.70 -10.04 16.13
C SER A 392 5.12 -10.60 16.18
N TYR A 393 5.81 -10.60 15.02
CA TYR A 393 7.09 -11.28 14.76
C TYR A 393 7.05 -12.81 14.87
N LEU A 394 5.86 -13.40 14.92
CA LEU A 394 5.68 -14.84 14.81
C LEU A 394 5.88 -15.27 13.36
N HIS A 395 6.29 -16.52 13.17
CA HIS A 395 6.46 -17.08 11.85
C HIS A 395 5.09 -17.45 11.28
N ALA A 396 4.72 -16.85 10.16
CA ALA A 396 3.47 -17.17 9.48
C ALA A 396 3.68 -17.29 7.97
N GLU A 397 3.16 -18.37 7.39
CA GLU A 397 3.25 -18.66 5.98
C GLU A 397 1.85 -18.81 5.36
N GLY A 398 1.62 -18.10 4.26
CA GLY A 398 0.41 -18.25 3.45
C GLY A 398 0.62 -19.31 2.38
N TYR A 399 -0.38 -20.17 2.16
CA TYR A 399 -0.38 -21.16 1.08
C TYR A 399 -1.77 -21.34 0.46
N GLY A 400 -1.76 -21.90 -0.74
CA GLY A 400 -2.94 -22.52 -1.31
C GLY A 400 -3.32 -23.76 -0.53
N ALA A 401 -4.57 -23.84 -0.09
CA ALA A 401 -5.07 -25.01 0.63
C ALA A 401 -4.86 -26.31 -0.20
N GLY A 402 -4.94 -26.22 -1.53
CA GLY A 402 -4.68 -27.33 -2.43
C GLY A 402 -3.21 -27.76 -2.54
N ASP A 403 -2.28 -26.87 -2.23
CA ASP A 403 -0.84 -27.10 -2.42
C ASP A 403 -0.19 -27.77 -1.21
N LEU A 404 -0.94 -27.89 -0.11
CA LEU A 404 -0.46 -28.41 1.17
C LEU A 404 0.25 -29.77 1.01
N LYS A 405 -0.33 -30.70 0.24
CA LYS A 405 0.24 -32.05 0.00
C LYS A 405 1.54 -32.07 -0.81
N HIS A 406 1.94 -30.96 -1.42
CA HIS A 406 3.12 -30.88 -2.27
C HIS A 406 4.38 -30.50 -1.49
N GLY A 407 4.38 -30.67 -0.16
CA GLY A 407 5.53 -30.41 0.72
C GLY A 407 5.11 -29.83 2.06
N PRO A 408 4.39 -28.69 2.10
CA PRO A 408 4.09 -27.96 3.35
C PRO A 408 3.38 -28.78 4.42
N ILE A 409 2.59 -29.79 4.03
CA ILE A 409 1.87 -30.68 4.96
C ILE A 409 2.78 -31.40 5.96
N ALA A 410 4.08 -31.51 5.66
CA ALA A 410 5.06 -32.13 6.55
C ALA A 410 5.30 -31.34 7.85
N LEU A 411 4.94 -30.05 7.89
CA LEU A 411 5.08 -29.19 9.07
C LEU A 411 3.86 -29.24 10.00
N ILE A 412 2.78 -29.92 9.60
CA ILE A 412 1.56 -29.97 10.40
C ILE A 412 1.75 -30.87 11.61
N GLU A 413 1.62 -30.24 12.78
CA GLU A 413 1.60 -30.89 14.10
C GLU A 413 0.80 -30.03 15.10
N GLU A 414 0.70 -30.49 16.35
CA GLU A 414 -0.11 -29.82 17.39
C GLU A 414 0.33 -28.38 17.69
N ASN A 415 1.62 -28.08 17.51
CA ASN A 415 2.22 -26.76 17.79
C ASN A 415 2.29 -25.84 16.56
N PHE A 416 1.72 -26.25 15.43
CA PHE A 416 1.72 -25.50 14.16
C PHE A 416 0.26 -25.27 13.71
N PRO A 417 -0.47 -24.33 14.34
CA PRO A 417 -1.86 -24.05 13.99
C PRO A 417 -2.02 -23.59 12.54
N SER A 418 -3.16 -23.97 11.95
CA SER A 418 -3.59 -23.55 10.62
C SER A 418 -4.83 -22.68 10.69
N ILE A 419 -4.73 -21.46 10.15
CA ILE A 419 -5.84 -20.54 9.95
C ILE A 419 -6.40 -20.80 8.54
N ILE A 420 -7.64 -21.28 8.42
CA ILE A 420 -8.20 -21.72 7.13
C ILE A 420 -9.41 -20.86 6.75
N ILE A 421 -9.35 -20.23 5.57
CA ILE A 421 -10.45 -19.44 5.02
C ILE A 421 -11.33 -20.36 4.17
N ALA A 422 -12.53 -20.68 4.68
CA ALA A 422 -13.43 -21.69 4.14
C ALA A 422 -14.88 -21.19 3.98
N PRO A 423 -15.15 -20.08 3.26
CA PRO A 423 -16.52 -19.64 3.01
C PRO A 423 -17.29 -20.63 2.12
N GLN A 424 -18.61 -20.59 2.17
CA GLN A 424 -19.50 -21.39 1.33
C GLN A 424 -19.51 -20.86 -0.12
N ASP A 425 -18.49 -21.24 -0.89
CA ASP A 425 -18.25 -20.83 -2.27
C ASP A 425 -18.08 -22.00 -3.25
N SER A 426 -17.70 -21.72 -4.50
CA SER A 426 -17.53 -22.74 -5.54
C SER A 426 -16.44 -23.79 -5.25
N VAL A 427 -15.51 -23.52 -4.33
CA VAL A 427 -14.41 -24.41 -3.96
C VAL A 427 -14.52 -24.96 -2.53
N TYR A 428 -15.63 -24.70 -1.84
CA TYR A 428 -15.91 -25.09 -0.45
C TYR A 428 -15.58 -26.56 -0.15
N GLU A 429 -16.10 -27.50 -0.94
CA GLU A 429 -15.86 -28.94 -0.73
C GLU A 429 -14.37 -29.31 -0.76
N LYS A 430 -13.58 -28.60 -1.57
CA LYS A 430 -12.15 -28.82 -1.65
C LYS A 430 -11.44 -28.27 -0.42
N VAL A 431 -11.84 -27.10 0.06
CA VAL A 431 -11.27 -26.50 1.28
C VAL A 431 -11.62 -27.34 2.51
N VAL A 432 -12.84 -27.86 2.64
CA VAL A 432 -13.23 -28.77 3.73
C VAL A 432 -12.40 -30.06 3.70
N SER A 433 -12.13 -30.62 2.52
CA SER A 433 -11.21 -31.76 2.38
C SER A 433 -9.80 -31.42 2.88
N ASN A 434 -9.28 -30.23 2.55
CA ASN A 434 -7.97 -29.80 3.04
C ASN A 434 -7.97 -29.58 4.55
N LEU A 435 -9.05 -29.04 5.11
CA LEU A 435 -9.22 -28.90 6.56
C LEU A 435 -9.17 -30.27 7.27
N GLN A 436 -9.86 -31.28 6.74
CA GLN A 436 -9.79 -32.65 7.26
C GLN A 436 -8.38 -33.25 7.18
N GLU A 437 -7.59 -32.91 6.16
CA GLU A 437 -6.21 -33.36 6.02
C GLU A 437 -5.28 -32.78 7.08
N VAL A 438 -5.51 -31.53 7.48
CA VAL A 438 -4.82 -30.88 8.62
C VAL A 438 -5.20 -31.60 9.92
N LYS A 439 -6.51 -31.81 10.16
CA LYS A 439 -7.00 -32.49 11.36
C LYS A 439 -6.52 -33.93 11.48
N ALA A 440 -6.42 -34.66 10.37
CA ALA A 440 -5.89 -36.02 10.33
C ALA A 440 -4.43 -36.13 10.78
N ARG A 441 -3.72 -35.00 10.92
CA ARG A 441 -2.31 -34.90 11.38
C ARG A 441 -2.19 -34.15 12.70
N SER A 442 -3.27 -34.10 13.47
CA SER A 442 -3.34 -33.39 14.77
C SER A 442 -3.08 -31.88 14.69
N GLY A 443 -3.12 -31.28 13.49
CA GLY A 443 -3.03 -29.84 13.34
C GLY A 443 -4.23 -29.15 13.97
N ARG A 444 -3.98 -28.09 14.75
CA ARG A 444 -5.03 -27.23 15.29
C ARG A 444 -5.55 -26.29 14.19
N VAL A 445 -6.86 -26.13 14.08
CA VAL A 445 -7.51 -25.34 13.03
C VAL A 445 -8.39 -24.25 13.63
N LEU A 446 -8.10 -23.00 13.25
CA LEU A 446 -9.04 -21.89 13.34
C LEU A 446 -9.63 -21.63 11.96
N ALA A 447 -10.92 -21.86 11.78
CA ALA A 447 -11.60 -21.65 10.51
C ALA A 447 -12.33 -20.29 10.45
N ILE A 448 -12.21 -19.61 9.31
CA ILE A 448 -13.05 -18.46 8.95
C ILE A 448 -14.07 -18.96 7.93
N THR A 449 -15.34 -19.07 8.32
CA THR A 449 -16.39 -19.66 7.46
C THR A 449 -17.64 -18.77 7.41
N THR A 450 -18.56 -19.09 6.50
CA THR A 450 -19.83 -18.37 6.35
C THR A 450 -20.76 -18.64 7.54
N GLU A 451 -21.43 -17.59 8.03
CA GLU A 451 -22.48 -17.69 9.05
C GLU A 451 -23.47 -18.82 8.72
N GLY A 452 -23.71 -19.70 9.71
CA GLY A 452 -24.62 -20.84 9.58
C GLY A 452 -24.00 -22.14 9.06
N ASP A 453 -22.69 -22.16 8.76
CA ASP A 453 -21.99 -23.40 8.38
C ASP A 453 -21.72 -24.30 9.59
N THR A 454 -22.50 -25.37 9.72
CA THR A 454 -22.32 -26.37 10.78
C THR A 454 -21.20 -27.36 10.48
N ARG A 455 -20.95 -27.69 9.21
CA ARG A 455 -20.00 -28.75 8.84
C ARG A 455 -18.56 -28.35 9.15
N VAL A 456 -18.17 -27.11 8.84
CA VAL A 456 -16.83 -26.62 9.23
C VAL A 456 -16.71 -26.56 10.75
N SER A 457 -17.77 -26.15 11.46
CA SER A 457 -17.77 -26.06 12.92
C SER A 457 -17.65 -27.41 13.64
N GLU A 458 -18.06 -28.51 13.01
CA GLU A 458 -17.90 -29.87 13.54
C GLU A 458 -16.46 -30.41 13.40
N ILE A 459 -15.66 -29.83 12.49
CA ILE A 459 -14.32 -30.35 12.14
C ILE A 459 -13.21 -29.45 12.70
N ALA A 460 -13.37 -28.12 12.66
CA ALA A 460 -12.40 -27.16 13.17
C ALA A 460 -12.39 -27.10 14.71
N ASP A 461 -11.27 -26.72 15.31
CA ASP A 461 -11.18 -26.54 16.76
C ASP A 461 -11.82 -25.22 17.21
N ASP A 462 -11.65 -24.18 16.41
CA ASP A 462 -12.16 -22.84 16.66
C ASP A 462 -12.73 -22.25 15.35
N VAL A 463 -13.77 -21.41 15.45
CA VAL A 463 -14.44 -20.81 14.28
C VAL A 463 -14.69 -19.32 14.50
N VAL A 464 -14.50 -18.54 13.44
CA VAL A 464 -14.98 -17.16 13.29
C VAL A 464 -15.89 -17.10 12.07
N TYR A 465 -17.06 -16.49 12.21
CA TYR A 465 -18.02 -16.41 11.13
C TYR A 465 -17.93 -15.09 10.36
N ILE A 466 -18.14 -15.14 9.04
CA ILE A 466 -18.31 -13.97 8.18
C ILE A 466 -19.67 -14.03 7.47
N PRO A 467 -20.33 -12.89 7.22
CA PRO A 467 -21.60 -12.86 6.51
C PRO A 467 -21.49 -13.40 5.09
N LYS A 468 -22.62 -13.91 4.58
CA LYS A 468 -22.71 -14.35 3.18
C LYS A 468 -22.66 -13.16 2.21
N THR A 469 -21.90 -13.31 1.13
CA THR A 469 -21.79 -12.33 0.03
C THR A 469 -21.48 -13.06 -1.29
N LEU A 470 -21.29 -12.31 -2.38
CA LEU A 470 -20.75 -12.87 -3.62
C LEU A 470 -19.35 -13.41 -3.41
N GLU A 471 -19.03 -14.54 -4.03
CA GLU A 471 -17.74 -15.21 -3.89
C GLU A 471 -16.55 -14.26 -4.13
N MET A 472 -16.61 -13.44 -5.19
CA MET A 472 -15.59 -12.43 -5.51
C MET A 472 -15.41 -11.37 -4.40
N LEU A 473 -16.42 -11.13 -3.56
CA LEU A 473 -16.42 -10.13 -2.49
C LEU A 473 -16.11 -10.74 -1.11
N THR A 474 -16.03 -12.08 -1.00
CA THR A 474 -15.61 -12.76 0.25
C THR A 474 -14.26 -12.28 0.79
N PRO A 475 -13.25 -11.93 -0.05
CA PRO A 475 -11.97 -11.40 0.44
C PRO A 475 -12.10 -10.15 1.32
N LEU A 476 -13.06 -9.27 1.01
CA LEU A 476 -13.31 -8.04 1.78
C LEU A 476 -13.89 -8.32 3.17
N LEU A 477 -14.50 -9.50 3.39
CA LEU A 477 -15.02 -9.90 4.69
C LEU A 477 -14.01 -10.77 5.44
N ALA A 478 -13.34 -11.70 4.75
CA ALA A 478 -12.40 -12.64 5.36
C ALA A 478 -11.14 -11.96 5.92
N ILE A 479 -10.71 -10.81 5.37
CA ILE A 479 -9.52 -10.12 5.86
C ILE A 479 -9.71 -9.46 7.23
N VAL A 480 -10.92 -9.00 7.55
CA VAL A 480 -11.24 -8.30 8.80
C VAL A 480 -10.91 -9.12 10.05
N PRO A 481 -11.40 -10.38 10.20
CA PRO A 481 -11.05 -11.19 11.36
C PRO A 481 -9.57 -11.56 11.41
N LEU A 482 -8.89 -11.71 10.26
CA LEU A 482 -7.45 -12.00 10.20
C LEU A 482 -6.62 -10.82 10.75
N GLN A 483 -7.00 -9.59 10.40
CA GLN A 483 -6.35 -8.37 10.91
C GLN A 483 -6.57 -8.19 12.41
N LEU A 484 -7.80 -8.42 12.91
CA LEU A 484 -8.09 -8.41 14.34
C LEU A 484 -7.32 -9.51 15.08
N PHE A 485 -7.25 -10.71 14.52
CA PHE A 485 -6.50 -11.82 15.10
C PHE A 485 -5.01 -11.50 15.22
N ALA A 486 -4.39 -11.00 14.15
CA ALA A 486 -3.00 -10.55 14.17
C ALA A 486 -2.77 -9.43 15.20
N TYR A 487 -3.67 -8.43 15.23
CA TYR A 487 -3.62 -7.31 16.18
C TYR A 487 -3.61 -7.81 17.63
N TYR A 488 -4.57 -8.67 18.00
CA TYR A 488 -4.68 -9.13 19.38
C TYR A 488 -3.58 -10.10 19.79
N ILE A 489 -3.00 -10.87 18.87
CA ILE A 489 -1.78 -11.64 19.15
C ILE A 489 -0.63 -10.69 19.48
N ALA A 490 -0.38 -9.69 18.62
CA ALA A 490 0.70 -8.73 18.82
C ALA A 490 0.53 -7.94 20.13
N ASP A 491 -0.72 -7.55 20.46
CA ASP A 491 -1.05 -6.85 21.70
C ASP A 491 -0.80 -7.73 22.94
N THR A 492 -1.19 -9.01 22.86
CA THR A 492 -0.95 -10.00 23.93
C THR A 492 0.54 -10.22 24.15
N LEU A 493 1.34 -10.20 23.08
CA LEU A 493 2.80 -10.32 23.12
C LEU A 493 3.52 -9.01 23.49
N GLY A 494 2.78 -7.90 23.70
CA GLY A 494 3.35 -6.60 24.04
C GLY A 494 4.27 -6.03 22.95
N ARG A 495 3.94 -6.25 21.67
CA ARG A 495 4.71 -5.72 20.54
C ARG A 495 4.35 -4.26 20.24
N ASP A 496 5.28 -3.53 19.61
CA ASP A 496 4.96 -2.23 19.02
C ASP A 496 4.21 -2.46 17.69
N ILE A 497 2.90 -2.24 17.73
CA ILE A 497 1.98 -2.53 16.61
C ILE A 497 1.97 -1.39 15.59
N ASP A 498 2.06 -0.14 16.06
CA ASP A 498 1.99 1.03 15.17
C ASP A 498 3.34 1.25 14.46
N GLN A 499 4.45 0.88 15.11
CA GLN A 499 5.83 1.03 14.60
C GLN A 499 6.64 -0.28 14.80
N PRO A 500 6.30 -1.36 14.07
CA PRO A 500 7.02 -2.62 14.14
C PRO A 500 8.49 -2.43 13.74
N ARG A 501 9.37 -3.17 14.41
CA ARG A 501 10.83 -3.09 14.21
C ARG A 501 11.20 -3.35 12.75
N ASN A 502 12.22 -2.65 12.27
CA ASN A 502 12.81 -2.79 10.93
C ASN A 502 11.87 -2.44 9.76
N LEU A 503 10.68 -1.90 10.01
CA LEU A 503 9.72 -1.52 8.98
C LEU A 503 9.46 -0.02 8.99
N ALA A 504 9.17 0.52 7.81
CA ALA A 504 8.71 1.88 7.61
C ALA A 504 7.37 1.86 6.86
N LYS A 505 6.53 2.89 7.06
CA LYS A 505 5.19 2.94 6.46
C LYS A 505 5.23 2.92 4.92
N SER A 506 6.22 3.57 4.33
CA SER A 506 6.46 3.58 2.90
C SER A 506 7.95 3.37 2.63
N VAL A 507 8.25 2.41 1.76
CA VAL A 507 9.61 2.17 1.25
C VAL A 507 9.84 3.15 0.10
N THR A 508 10.48 4.28 0.40
CA THR A 508 10.72 5.41 -0.54
C THR A 508 12.13 5.41 -1.12
N VAL A 509 12.89 4.36 -0.81
CA VAL A 509 14.26 4.11 -1.27
C VAL A 509 14.36 2.64 -1.64
N GLU A 510 15.32 2.30 -2.49
CA GLU A 510 15.62 0.91 -2.85
C GLU A 510 16.31 0.13 -1.72
#